data_AF-A0A2V8MLB8-F1
#
_entry.id   AF-A0A2V8MLB8-F1
#
_cell.length_a   1.000
_cell.length_b   1.000
_cell.length_c   1.000
_cell.angle_alpha   90.00
_cell.angle_beta   90.00
_cell.angle_gamma   90.00
#
_symmetry.space_group_name_H-M   'P 1'
#
loop_
_entity.id
_entity.type
_entity.pdbx_description
1 polymer ?
#
loop_
_entity_poly.entity_id
_entity_poly.type
_entity_poly.pdbx_seq_one_letter_code
_entity_poly.pdbx_strand_id
1 'polypeptide(L)'
;MADSSERTESFPPVPVPENVAESSLITTAELAAGLAAESEDATEPEQGIWSAIRESIRGSHRDYTVGPIGRAVILLAIPMVLEMFMESLFAVADIFWVSHLGPAAAATVGLTESLMTLVYALAIGLSIGATATVARRIGERNRDGAARAAVQAVMVAVIVAIAIALIGAPLAPRLLGFMGASPLVIQQGSNFTRVMLAGNVTVVTLFMVNAIFRGAGDAAIAMRVLWLANSINIILGPLL
;
A
#
# COMPACT_ATOMS: atom_id res chain seq x y z
N MET A 1 -61.14 25.44 -47.10
CA MET A 1 -61.13 26.84 -47.57
C MET A 1 -60.50 27.67 -46.45
N ALA A 2 -59.43 28.40 -46.78
CA ALA A 2 -58.55 29.22 -45.93
C ALA A 2 -57.60 28.43 -45.00
N ASP A 3 -56.32 28.74 -44.86
CA ASP A 3 -55.43 29.67 -45.57
C ASP A 3 -53.97 29.33 -45.19
N SER A 4 -53.09 29.53 -46.16
CA SER A 4 -51.64 29.35 -46.14
C SER A 4 -50.94 30.64 -45.71
N SER A 5 -50.03 30.59 -44.73
CA SER A 5 -48.83 31.45 -44.75
C SER A 5 -47.78 30.97 -43.74
N GLU A 6 -46.78 30.24 -44.21
CA GLU A 6 -45.49 30.14 -43.53
C GLU A 6 -44.80 31.51 -43.65
N ARG A 7 -44.57 32.18 -42.52
CA ARG A 7 -43.70 33.36 -42.46
C ARG A 7 -42.26 32.89 -42.33
N THR A 8 -41.52 32.96 -43.43
CA THR A 8 -40.07 32.89 -43.44
C THR A 8 -39.51 34.22 -42.97
N GLU A 9 -39.13 34.32 -41.70
CA GLU A 9 -38.37 35.47 -41.19
C GLU A 9 -36.95 35.41 -41.76
N SER A 10 -36.66 36.27 -42.75
CA SER A 10 -35.32 36.46 -43.30
C SER A 10 -34.47 37.26 -42.32
N PHE A 11 -33.56 36.59 -41.60
CA PHE A 11 -32.52 37.26 -40.83
C PHE A 11 -31.56 38.01 -41.78
N PRO A 12 -31.20 39.28 -41.48
CA PRO A 12 -30.15 39.95 -42.24
C PRO A 12 -28.80 39.26 -42.03
N PRO A 13 -27.91 39.22 -43.03
CA PRO A 13 -26.60 38.61 -42.89
C PRO A 13 -25.78 39.33 -41.81
N VAL A 14 -25.21 38.55 -40.88
CA VAL A 14 -24.27 39.05 -39.88
C VAL A 14 -23.02 39.57 -40.61
N PRO A 15 -22.60 40.83 -40.40
CA PRO A 15 -21.37 41.33 -41.01
C PRO A 15 -20.17 40.57 -40.43
N VAL A 16 -19.45 39.85 -41.28
CA VAL A 16 -18.18 39.21 -40.93
C VAL A 16 -17.13 40.32 -40.83
N PRO A 17 -16.40 40.46 -39.71
CA PRO A 17 -15.33 41.44 -39.60
C PRO A 17 -14.25 41.14 -40.65
N GLU A 18 -13.89 42.15 -41.44
CA GLU A 18 -12.96 42.11 -42.58
C GLU A 18 -11.49 41.77 -42.20
N ASN A 19 -11.22 41.52 -40.90
CA ASN A 19 -9.90 41.24 -40.33
C ASN A 19 -9.72 39.77 -39.90
N VAL A 20 -10.36 38.81 -40.56
CA VAL A 20 -10.12 37.38 -40.32
C VAL A 20 -9.24 36.75 -41.43
N ALA A 21 -9.03 37.47 -42.54
CA ALA A 21 -8.28 36.95 -43.69
C ALA A 21 -6.76 37.03 -43.57
N GLU A 22 -6.19 37.81 -42.63
CA GLU A 22 -4.74 37.96 -42.47
C GLU A 22 -4.13 37.08 -41.38
N SER A 23 -4.94 36.43 -40.53
CA SER A 23 -4.44 35.56 -39.44
C SER A 23 -4.27 34.09 -39.86
N SER A 24 -4.55 33.71 -41.11
CA SER A 24 -4.59 32.32 -41.56
C SER A 24 -3.43 31.90 -42.48
N LEU A 25 -2.28 32.56 -42.37
CA LEU A 25 -1.05 32.16 -43.06
C LEU A 25 0.03 31.76 -42.06
N ILE A 26 -0.29 30.83 -41.14
CA ILE A 26 0.77 29.98 -40.59
C ILE A 26 1.17 29.07 -41.74
N THR A 27 2.36 29.31 -42.27
CA THR A 27 2.87 28.56 -43.40
C THR A 27 2.92 27.07 -43.02
N THR A 28 2.61 26.14 -43.93
CA THR A 28 2.76 24.69 -43.66
C THR A 28 4.15 24.34 -43.13
N ALA A 29 5.17 25.12 -43.48
CA ALA A 29 6.51 25.05 -42.93
C ALA A 29 6.62 25.48 -41.46
N GLU A 30 5.87 26.49 -40.99
CA GLU A 30 5.84 26.90 -39.58
C GLU A 30 5.01 25.95 -38.73
N LEU A 31 3.91 25.42 -39.28
CA LEU A 31 3.16 24.35 -38.62
C LEU A 31 4.02 23.08 -38.52
N ALA A 32 4.74 22.72 -39.58
CA ALA A 32 5.68 21.60 -39.58
C ALA A 32 6.89 21.84 -38.67
N ALA A 33 7.40 23.07 -38.60
CA ALA A 33 8.49 23.44 -37.69
C ALA A 33 8.04 23.48 -36.23
N GLY A 34 6.81 23.90 -35.96
CA GLY A 34 6.19 23.83 -34.63
C GLY A 34 5.95 22.38 -34.18
N LEU A 35 5.48 21.53 -35.09
CA LEU A 35 5.32 20.09 -34.84
C LEU A 35 6.67 19.36 -34.72
N ALA A 36 7.70 19.80 -35.47
CA ALA A 36 9.06 19.28 -35.35
C ALA A 36 9.71 19.73 -34.04
N ALA A 37 9.52 20.99 -33.62
CA ALA A 37 10.01 21.51 -32.34
C ALA A 37 9.29 20.88 -31.14
N GLU A 38 7.98 20.63 -31.22
CA GLU A 38 7.24 19.84 -30.22
C GLU A 38 7.69 18.37 -30.20
N SER A 39 8.18 17.83 -31.34
CA SER A 39 8.75 16.48 -31.39
C SER A 39 10.22 16.41 -30.93
N GLU A 40 10.96 17.52 -30.97
CA GLU A 40 12.36 17.61 -30.49
C GLU A 40 12.44 17.87 -28.97
N ASP A 41 11.44 18.53 -28.37
CA ASP A 41 11.39 18.80 -26.92
C ASP A 41 10.77 17.63 -26.10
N ALA A 42 10.34 16.56 -26.77
CA ALA A 42 9.77 15.37 -26.12
C ALA A 42 10.80 14.33 -25.67
N THR A 43 12.09 14.69 -25.63
CA THR A 43 13.12 13.86 -24.98
C THR A 43 13.33 14.34 -23.55
N GLU A 44 12.29 14.19 -22.71
CA GLU A 44 12.53 14.15 -21.27
C GLU A 44 13.67 13.14 -21.02
N PRO A 45 14.72 13.53 -20.28
CA PRO A 45 15.87 12.64 -20.10
C PRO A 45 15.34 11.33 -19.58
N GLU A 46 15.59 10.21 -20.28
CA GLU A 46 15.22 8.88 -19.81
C GLU A 46 15.70 8.80 -18.36
N GLN A 47 14.77 8.97 -17.43
CA GLN A 47 15.08 8.98 -16.01
C GLN A 47 15.45 7.54 -15.68
N GLY A 48 16.72 7.20 -15.84
CA GLY A 48 17.19 5.82 -15.85
C GLY A 48 16.75 5.06 -14.60
N ILE A 49 16.75 3.73 -14.68
CA ILE A 49 16.28 2.82 -13.62
C ILE A 49 16.87 3.21 -12.25
N TRP A 50 18.12 3.68 -12.23
CA TRP A 50 18.80 4.13 -11.01
C TRP A 50 18.18 5.37 -10.35
N SER A 51 17.67 6.31 -11.15
CA SER A 51 16.91 7.46 -10.66
C SER A 51 15.59 7.02 -10.03
N ALA A 52 14.89 6.07 -10.66
CA ALA A 52 13.64 5.52 -10.16
C ALA A 52 13.84 4.75 -8.85
N ILE A 53 14.92 3.98 -8.73
CA ILE A 53 15.30 3.30 -7.48
C ILE A 53 15.55 4.32 -6.38
N ARG A 54 16.37 5.34 -6.63
CA ARG A 54 16.67 6.39 -5.63
C ARG A 54 15.42 7.16 -5.22
N GLU A 55 14.53 7.44 -6.16
CA GLU A 55 13.25 8.11 -5.95
C GLU A 55 12.31 7.25 -5.10
N SER A 56 12.22 5.95 -5.39
CA SER A 56 11.37 5.01 -4.63
C SER A 56 11.73 4.94 -3.15
N ILE A 57 13.03 4.95 -2.81
CA ILE A 57 13.52 4.90 -1.43
C ILE A 57 13.32 6.26 -0.74
N ARG A 58 13.44 7.37 -1.48
CA ARG A 58 13.24 8.73 -0.97
C ARG A 58 11.76 9.08 -0.74
N GLY A 59 10.84 8.33 -1.35
CA GLY A 59 9.43 8.68 -1.40
C GLY A 59 9.17 9.71 -2.49
N SER A 60 8.02 9.59 -3.14
CA SER A 60 7.59 10.49 -4.21
C SER A 60 6.14 10.90 -3.98
N HIS A 61 5.78 12.15 -4.27
CA HIS A 61 4.40 12.63 -4.33
C HIS A 61 3.85 12.64 -5.75
N ARG A 62 4.36 11.78 -6.64
CA ARG A 62 3.88 11.71 -8.02
C ARG A 62 2.46 11.14 -8.08
N ASP A 63 1.66 11.72 -8.96
CA ASP A 63 0.37 11.15 -9.32
C ASP A 63 0.61 9.92 -10.19
N TYR A 64 0.42 8.74 -9.63
CA TYR A 64 0.62 7.46 -10.32
C TYR A 64 -0.44 7.17 -11.40
N THR A 65 -1.45 8.04 -11.55
CA THR A 65 -2.44 7.96 -12.63
C THR A 65 -1.98 8.63 -13.93
N VAL A 66 -0.89 9.39 -13.88
CA VAL A 66 -0.31 10.07 -15.05
C VAL A 66 1.11 9.55 -15.33
N GLY A 67 1.39 9.26 -16.60
CA GLY A 67 2.70 8.78 -17.05
C GLY A 67 2.81 7.25 -17.20
N PRO A 68 4.03 6.74 -17.42
CA PRO A 68 4.26 5.35 -17.77
C PRO A 68 4.05 4.39 -16.58
N ILE A 69 3.12 3.45 -16.72
CA ILE A 69 2.74 2.44 -15.71
C ILE A 69 3.98 1.68 -15.18
N GLY A 70 4.93 1.33 -16.06
CA GLY A 70 6.14 0.61 -15.66
C GLY A 70 6.97 1.34 -14.61
N ARG A 71 7.06 2.68 -14.68
CA ARG A 71 7.78 3.47 -13.67
C ARG A 71 7.03 3.52 -12.35
N ALA A 72 5.70 3.68 -12.38
CA ALA A 72 4.86 3.64 -11.18
C ALA A 72 4.98 2.30 -10.46
N VAL A 73 4.99 1.19 -11.20
CA VAL A 73 5.21 -0.16 -10.65
C VAL A 73 6.57 -0.25 -9.96
N ILE A 74 7.65 0.22 -10.59
CA ILE A 74 8.99 0.21 -9.98
C ILE A 74 9.04 1.03 -8.70
N LEU A 75 8.44 2.23 -8.71
CA LEU A 75 8.43 3.16 -7.57
C LEU A 75 7.70 2.58 -6.35
N LEU A 76 6.66 1.76 -6.57
CA LEU A 76 5.93 1.10 -5.49
C LEU A 76 6.53 -0.25 -5.11
N ALA A 77 6.99 -1.04 -6.09
CA ALA A 77 7.47 -2.40 -5.89
C ALA A 77 8.78 -2.45 -5.10
N ILE A 78 9.72 -1.53 -5.36
CA ILE A 78 11.01 -1.54 -4.66
C ILE A 78 10.82 -1.39 -3.15
N PRO A 79 10.11 -0.38 -2.62
CA PRO A 79 9.86 -0.27 -1.19
C PRO A 79 9.20 -1.51 -0.60
N MET A 80 8.23 -2.12 -1.31
CA MET A 80 7.55 -3.32 -0.84
C MET A 80 8.49 -4.54 -0.76
N VAL A 81 9.38 -4.73 -1.74
CA VAL A 81 10.36 -5.83 -1.70
C VAL A 81 11.37 -5.63 -0.56
N LEU A 82 11.83 -4.39 -0.37
CA LEU A 82 12.74 -4.04 0.75
C LEU A 82 12.05 -4.22 2.12
N GLU A 83 10.76 -3.94 2.20
CA GLU A 83 9.91 -4.21 3.37
C GLU A 83 9.90 -5.72 3.68
N MET A 84 9.51 -6.55 2.72
CA MET A 84 9.43 -8.02 2.88
C MET A 84 10.79 -8.66 3.22
N PHE A 85 11.88 -8.16 2.63
CA PHE A 85 13.22 -8.63 2.94
C PHE A 85 13.58 -8.36 4.41
N MET A 86 13.24 -7.17 4.92
CA MET A 86 13.50 -6.79 6.31
C MET A 86 12.64 -7.58 7.30
N GLU A 87 11.38 -7.86 6.97
CA GLU A 87 10.52 -8.77 7.77
C GLU A 87 11.14 -10.16 7.88
N SER A 88 11.61 -10.69 6.75
CA SER A 88 12.24 -12.02 6.70
C SER A 88 13.52 -12.06 7.54
N LEU A 89 14.36 -11.03 7.44
CA LEU A 89 15.59 -10.93 8.24
C LEU A 89 15.29 -10.81 9.73
N PHE A 90 14.27 -10.02 10.08
CA PHE A 90 13.79 -9.88 11.44
C PHE A 90 13.34 -11.23 12.04
N ALA A 91 12.52 -11.99 11.32
CA ALA A 91 12.04 -13.29 11.78
C ALA A 91 13.19 -14.29 12.02
N VAL A 92 14.20 -14.29 11.15
CA VAL A 92 15.39 -15.15 11.31
C VAL A 92 16.21 -14.74 12.53
N ALA A 93 16.41 -13.44 12.75
CA ALA A 93 17.15 -12.94 13.90
C ALA A 93 16.46 -13.28 15.22
N ASP A 94 15.13 -13.14 15.29
CA ASP A 94 14.35 -13.45 16.50
C ASP A 94 14.42 -14.95 16.85
N ILE A 95 14.21 -15.82 15.86
CA ILE A 95 14.32 -17.28 16.05
C ILE A 95 15.74 -17.68 16.46
N PHE A 96 16.76 -17.05 15.90
CA PHE A 96 18.16 -17.30 16.27
C PHE A 96 18.36 -17.09 17.78
N TRP A 97 17.91 -15.97 18.34
CA TRP A 97 18.03 -15.71 19.78
C TRP A 97 17.20 -16.65 20.63
N VAL A 98 15.93 -16.86 20.26
CA VAL A 98 15.02 -17.77 20.97
C VAL A 98 15.57 -19.20 21.03
N SER A 99 16.24 -19.67 19.98
CA SER A 99 16.78 -21.04 19.92
C SER A 99 17.83 -21.33 21.01
N HIS A 100 18.47 -20.29 21.56
CA HIS A 100 19.45 -20.42 22.63
C HIS A 100 18.82 -20.66 24.02
N LEU A 101 17.50 -20.45 24.19
CA LEU A 101 16.78 -20.68 25.44
C LEU A 101 16.46 -22.16 25.71
N GLY A 102 16.79 -23.04 24.76
CA GLY A 102 16.66 -24.49 24.87
C GLY A 102 15.53 -25.09 24.02
N PRO A 103 15.51 -26.42 23.85
CA PRO A 103 14.65 -27.09 22.86
C PRO A 103 13.15 -26.90 23.10
N ALA A 104 12.70 -26.86 24.36
CA ALA A 104 11.29 -26.67 24.69
C ALA A 104 10.79 -25.24 24.42
N ALA A 105 11.66 -24.24 24.62
CA ALA A 105 11.37 -22.84 24.28
C ALA A 105 11.30 -22.65 22.75
N ALA A 106 12.27 -23.20 22.02
CA ALA A 106 12.27 -23.16 20.56
C ALA A 106 11.02 -23.82 19.96
N ALA A 107 10.62 -25.00 20.48
CA ALA A 107 9.39 -25.68 20.06
C ALA A 107 8.13 -24.84 20.38
N THR A 108 8.08 -24.20 21.56
CA THR A 108 6.99 -23.30 21.93
C THR A 108 6.84 -22.16 20.93
N VAL A 109 7.94 -21.49 20.60
CA VAL A 109 7.93 -20.34 19.69
C VAL A 109 7.54 -20.78 18.29
N GLY A 110 8.11 -21.88 17.77
CA GLY A 110 7.75 -22.38 16.43
C GLY A 110 6.26 -22.75 16.29
N LEU A 111 5.68 -23.41 17.30
CA LEU A 111 4.24 -23.73 17.30
C LEU A 111 3.39 -22.47 17.46
N THR A 112 3.81 -21.52 18.29
CA THR A 112 3.11 -20.23 18.44
C THR A 112 3.15 -19.43 17.15
N GLU A 113 4.28 -19.39 16.44
CA GLU A 113 4.39 -18.72 15.15
C GLU A 113 3.53 -19.39 14.08
N SER A 114 3.42 -20.71 14.12
CA SER A 114 2.50 -21.44 13.23
C SER A 114 1.04 -21.01 13.47
N LEU A 115 0.63 -20.76 14.72
CA LEU A 115 -0.68 -20.18 15.04
C LEU A 115 -0.78 -18.72 14.57
N MET A 116 0.26 -17.91 14.80
CA MET A 116 0.28 -16.50 14.39
C MET A 116 0.25 -16.32 12.88
N THR A 117 0.78 -17.27 12.10
CA THR A 117 0.67 -17.29 10.63
C THR A 117 -0.79 -17.23 10.17
N LEU A 118 -1.71 -17.89 10.89
CA LEU A 118 -3.14 -17.80 10.59
C LEU A 118 -3.69 -16.40 10.85
N VAL A 119 -3.23 -15.75 11.91
CA VAL A 119 -3.57 -14.35 12.22
C VAL A 119 -3.01 -13.41 11.15
N TYR A 120 -1.76 -13.63 10.72
CA TYR A 120 -1.14 -12.87 9.64
C TYR A 120 -1.91 -13.02 8.33
N ALA A 121 -2.34 -14.23 7.98
CA ALA A 121 -3.15 -14.47 6.79
C ALA A 121 -4.46 -13.67 6.80
N LEU A 122 -5.15 -13.62 7.95
CA LEU A 122 -6.34 -12.79 8.11
C LEU A 122 -6.03 -11.30 7.99
N ALA A 123 -4.95 -10.83 8.64
CA ALA A 123 -4.51 -9.44 8.57
C ALA A 123 -4.17 -9.01 7.14
N ILE A 124 -3.45 -9.84 6.40
CA ILE A 124 -3.09 -9.64 4.99
C ILE A 124 -4.37 -9.61 4.13
N GLY A 125 -5.30 -10.53 4.34
CA GLY A 125 -6.58 -10.55 3.61
C GLY A 125 -7.38 -9.26 3.78
N LEU A 126 -7.55 -8.79 5.02
CA LEU A 126 -8.20 -7.51 5.33
C LEU A 126 -7.45 -6.32 4.69
N SER A 127 -6.13 -6.37 4.75
CA SER A 127 -5.22 -5.34 4.23
C SER A 127 -5.35 -5.18 2.71
N ILE A 128 -5.54 -6.26 1.95
CA ILE A 128 -5.76 -6.19 0.50
C ILE A 128 -7.02 -5.38 0.18
N GLY A 129 -8.11 -5.63 0.90
CA GLY A 129 -9.37 -4.89 0.74
C GLY A 129 -9.25 -3.41 1.09
N ALA A 130 -8.54 -3.10 2.17
CA ALA A 130 -8.23 -1.73 2.57
C ALA A 130 -7.38 -1.00 1.52
N THR A 131 -6.32 -1.64 1.04
CA THR A 131 -5.44 -1.10 -0.02
C THR A 131 -6.25 -0.73 -1.26
N ALA A 132 -7.08 -1.65 -1.76
CA ALA A 132 -7.91 -1.42 -2.94
C ALA A 132 -8.92 -0.28 -2.74
N THR A 133 -9.54 -0.22 -1.56
CA THR A 133 -10.53 0.82 -1.25
C THR A 133 -9.89 2.20 -1.16
N VAL A 134 -8.75 2.32 -0.46
CA VAL A 134 -7.99 3.57 -0.34
C VAL A 134 -7.44 3.99 -1.70
N ALA A 135 -6.83 3.08 -2.45
CA ALA A 135 -6.27 3.35 -3.78
C ALA A 135 -7.33 3.89 -4.75
N ARG A 136 -8.53 3.30 -4.76
CA ARG A 136 -9.64 3.80 -5.59
C ARG A 136 -10.02 5.23 -5.23
N ARG A 137 -10.17 5.54 -3.94
CA ARG A 137 -10.53 6.90 -3.48
C ARG A 137 -9.44 7.93 -3.78
N ILE A 138 -8.18 7.53 -3.66
CA ILE A 138 -7.04 8.38 -4.02
C ILE A 138 -7.01 8.64 -5.52
N GLY A 139 -7.25 7.62 -6.35
CA GLY A 139 -7.38 7.76 -7.81
C GLY A 139 -8.57 8.65 -8.23
N GLU A 140 -9.67 8.61 -7.48
CA GLU A 140 -10.82 9.54 -7.63
C GLU A 140 -10.51 10.98 -7.17
N ARG A 141 -9.27 11.28 -6.74
CA ARG A 141 -8.85 12.54 -6.09
C ARG A 141 -9.65 12.89 -4.83
N ASN A 142 -10.34 11.92 -4.23
CA ASN A 142 -11.16 12.06 -3.04
C ASN A 142 -10.37 11.72 -1.78
N ARG A 143 -9.47 12.62 -1.36
CA ARG A 143 -8.59 12.41 -0.19
C ARG A 143 -9.36 12.25 1.11
N ASP A 144 -10.44 13.00 1.31
CA ASP A 144 -11.29 12.87 2.50
C ASP A 144 -11.98 11.51 2.56
N GLY A 145 -12.45 11.01 1.41
CA GLY A 145 -13.01 9.67 1.27
C GLY A 145 -11.98 8.58 1.57
N ALA A 146 -10.74 8.76 1.12
CA ALA A 146 -9.63 7.85 1.41
C ALA A 146 -9.29 7.83 2.90
N ALA A 147 -9.22 8.99 3.56
CA ALA A 147 -8.98 9.10 5.00
C ALA A 147 -10.09 8.43 5.83
N ARG A 148 -11.36 8.63 5.47
CA ARG A 148 -12.48 7.95 6.13
C ARG A 148 -12.41 6.43 5.96
N ALA A 149 -12.09 5.95 4.76
CA ALA A 149 -11.93 4.52 4.49
C ALA A 149 -10.75 3.93 5.29
N ALA A 150 -9.64 4.64 5.41
CA ALA A 150 -8.49 4.24 6.21
C ALA A 150 -8.85 4.08 7.70
N VAL A 151 -9.54 5.06 8.29
CA VAL A 151 -9.98 4.97 9.70
C VAL A 151 -10.96 3.80 9.90
N GLN A 152 -11.89 3.60 8.98
CA GLN A 152 -12.81 2.45 9.03
C GLN A 152 -12.06 1.12 8.94
N ALA A 153 -11.07 1.01 8.06
CA ALA A 153 -10.28 -0.19 7.91
C ALA A 153 -9.48 -0.50 9.18
N VAL A 154 -8.88 0.51 9.83
CA VAL A 154 -8.22 0.36 11.13
C VAL A 154 -9.20 -0.09 12.23
N MET A 155 -10.40 0.51 12.29
CA MET A 155 -11.42 0.07 13.26
C MET A 155 -11.79 -1.41 13.06
N VAL A 156 -12.00 -1.83 11.81
CA VAL A 156 -12.28 -3.24 11.49
C VAL A 156 -11.11 -4.15 11.91
N ALA A 157 -9.87 -3.75 11.59
CA ALA A 157 -8.67 -4.48 11.99
C ALA A 157 -8.58 -4.68 13.51
N VAL A 158 -8.83 -3.61 14.29
CA VAL A 158 -8.82 -3.66 15.76
C VAL A 158 -9.94 -4.57 16.29
N ILE A 159 -11.16 -4.48 15.74
CA ILE A 159 -12.28 -5.34 16.15
C ILE A 159 -11.95 -6.82 15.90
N VAL A 160 -11.41 -7.14 14.71
CA VAL A 160 -11.00 -8.51 14.37
C VAL A 160 -9.90 -8.98 15.31
N ALA A 161 -8.90 -8.15 15.58
CA ALA A 161 -7.80 -8.50 16.48
C ALA A 161 -8.27 -8.74 17.93
N ILE A 162 -9.20 -7.92 18.43
CA ILE A 162 -9.82 -8.11 19.75
C ILE A 162 -10.59 -9.43 19.78
N ALA A 163 -11.36 -9.75 18.73
CA ALA A 163 -12.07 -11.03 18.65
C ALA A 163 -11.09 -12.22 18.67
N ILE A 164 -9.99 -12.14 17.92
CA ILE A 164 -8.91 -13.14 17.94
C ILE A 164 -8.29 -13.23 19.33
N ALA A 165 -8.02 -12.12 20.00
CA ALA A 165 -7.44 -12.11 21.34
C ALA A 165 -8.39 -12.77 22.37
N LEU A 166 -9.66 -12.38 22.37
CA LEU A 166 -10.67 -12.88 23.32
C LEU A 166 -10.92 -14.38 23.16
N ILE A 167 -10.86 -14.91 21.93
CA ILE A 167 -11.07 -16.33 21.65
C ILE A 167 -9.76 -17.11 21.79
N GLY A 168 -8.68 -16.62 21.21
CA GLY A 168 -7.40 -17.33 21.11
C GLY A 168 -6.63 -17.39 22.43
N ALA A 169 -6.58 -16.29 23.20
CA ALA A 169 -5.77 -16.22 24.41
C ALA A 169 -6.23 -17.22 25.52
N PRO A 170 -7.54 -17.40 25.79
CA PRO A 170 -7.99 -18.45 26.71
C PRO A 170 -7.75 -19.87 26.17
N LEU A 171 -7.81 -20.04 24.84
CA LEU A 171 -7.65 -21.32 24.17
C LEU A 171 -6.18 -21.71 23.93
N ALA A 172 -5.21 -20.86 24.24
CA ALA A 172 -3.79 -21.07 23.96
C ALA A 172 -3.26 -22.49 24.31
N PRO A 173 -3.52 -23.06 25.51
CA PRO A 173 -3.05 -24.42 25.82
C PRO A 173 -3.67 -25.50 24.92
N ARG A 174 -4.95 -25.33 24.55
CA ARG A 174 -5.67 -26.26 23.66
C ARG A 174 -5.16 -26.15 22.23
N LEU A 175 -4.91 -24.92 21.75
CA LEU A 175 -4.36 -24.67 20.42
C LEU A 175 -2.97 -25.31 20.28
N LEU A 176 -2.10 -25.14 21.28
CA LEU A 176 -0.80 -25.83 21.30
C LEU A 176 -0.95 -27.35 21.27
N GLY A 177 -1.89 -27.91 22.05
CA GLY A 177 -2.19 -29.33 22.01
C GLY A 177 -2.66 -29.82 20.64
N PHE A 178 -3.52 -29.05 19.96
CA PHE A 178 -3.94 -29.36 18.58
C PHE A 178 -2.80 -29.31 17.57
N MET A 179 -1.80 -28.47 17.81
CA MET A 179 -0.58 -28.42 16.98
C MET A 179 0.41 -29.55 17.28
N GLY A 180 0.11 -30.44 18.23
CA GLY A 180 0.97 -31.57 18.60
C GLY A 180 2.04 -31.23 19.65
N ALA A 181 1.86 -30.15 20.41
CA ALA A 181 2.76 -29.82 21.51
C ALA A 181 2.81 -30.92 22.58
N SER A 182 4.00 -31.25 23.07
CA SER A 182 4.16 -32.16 24.21
C SER A 182 3.63 -31.54 25.51
N PRO A 183 3.31 -32.33 26.55
CA PRO A 183 2.83 -31.80 27.82
C PRO A 183 3.77 -30.76 28.46
N LEU A 184 5.10 -30.95 28.31
CA LEU A 184 6.11 -30.01 28.79
C LEU A 184 6.03 -28.66 28.05
N VAL A 185 5.90 -28.70 26.72
CA VAL A 185 5.77 -27.49 25.88
C VAL A 185 4.47 -26.76 26.18
N ILE A 186 3.35 -27.47 26.40
CA ILE A 186 2.10 -26.85 26.81
C ILE A 186 2.26 -26.18 28.17
N GLN A 187 2.86 -26.86 29.15
CA GLN A 187 3.01 -26.32 30.50
C GLN A 187 3.90 -25.07 30.53
N GLN A 188 5.01 -25.07 29.80
CA GLN A 188 5.97 -23.96 29.78
C GLN A 188 5.55 -22.85 28.81
N GLY A 189 4.94 -23.19 27.68
CA GLY A 189 4.71 -22.30 26.56
C GLY A 189 3.34 -21.64 26.49
N SER A 190 2.34 -22.16 27.22
CA SER A 190 0.96 -21.62 27.16
C SER A 190 0.87 -20.14 27.51
N ASN A 191 1.68 -19.66 28.46
CA ASN A 191 1.70 -18.24 28.83
C ASN A 191 2.24 -17.37 27.69
N PHE A 192 3.33 -17.81 27.05
CA PHE A 192 3.91 -17.12 25.91
C PHE A 192 2.91 -17.02 24.75
N THR A 193 2.31 -18.15 24.36
CA THR A 193 1.29 -18.19 23.30
C THR A 193 0.07 -17.33 23.64
N ARG A 194 -0.37 -17.34 24.90
CA ARG A 194 -1.47 -16.49 25.37
C ARG A 194 -1.14 -15.01 25.22
N VAL A 195 0.07 -14.59 25.59
CA VAL A 195 0.50 -13.20 25.47
C VAL A 195 0.61 -12.79 24.00
N MET A 196 1.18 -13.63 23.13
CA MET A 196 1.25 -13.34 21.69
C MET A 196 -0.15 -13.21 21.06
N LEU A 197 -1.06 -14.14 21.36
CA LEU A 197 -2.44 -14.08 20.86
C LEU A 197 -3.20 -12.89 21.43
N ALA A 198 -2.99 -12.53 22.70
CA ALA A 198 -3.62 -11.34 23.29
C ALA A 198 -3.08 -10.03 22.68
N GLY A 199 -1.78 -10.00 22.38
CA GLY A 199 -1.08 -8.86 21.77
C GLY A 199 -1.23 -8.73 20.25
N ASN A 200 -1.98 -9.61 19.60
CA ASN A 200 -2.07 -9.66 18.13
C ASN A 200 -2.59 -8.35 17.47
N VAL A 201 -3.29 -7.50 18.22
CA VAL A 201 -3.75 -6.19 17.73
C VAL A 201 -2.63 -5.34 17.15
N THR A 202 -1.42 -5.42 17.71
CA THR A 202 -0.27 -4.68 17.22
C THR A 202 0.09 -5.11 15.80
N VAL A 203 0.20 -6.42 15.55
CA VAL A 203 0.60 -6.94 14.23
C VAL A 203 -0.51 -6.78 13.19
N VAL A 204 -1.78 -7.01 13.57
CA VAL A 204 -2.91 -6.82 12.65
C VAL A 204 -3.01 -5.34 12.23
N THR A 205 -2.83 -4.42 13.17
CA THR A 205 -2.84 -2.98 12.89
C THR A 205 -1.63 -2.55 12.06
N LEU A 206 -0.45 -3.12 12.31
CA LEU A 206 0.75 -2.87 11.51
C LEU A 206 0.51 -3.19 10.03
N PHE A 207 0.02 -4.39 9.72
CA PHE A 207 -0.32 -4.77 8.35
C PHE A 207 -1.35 -3.82 7.73
N MET A 208 -2.39 -3.46 8.50
CA MET A 208 -3.44 -2.55 8.05
C MET A 208 -2.92 -1.15 7.72
N VAL A 209 -2.06 -0.58 8.57
CA VAL A 209 -1.46 0.74 8.35
C VAL A 209 -0.52 0.72 7.14
N ASN A 210 0.32 -0.30 7.00
CA ASN A 210 1.18 -0.46 5.82
C ASN A 210 0.35 -0.57 4.54
N ALA A 211 -0.77 -1.30 4.60
CA ALA A 211 -1.71 -1.43 3.48
C ALA A 211 -2.36 -0.09 3.09
N ILE A 212 -2.72 0.74 4.07
CA ILE A 212 -3.26 2.08 3.84
C ILE A 212 -2.22 2.96 3.14
N PHE A 213 -0.97 2.97 3.62
CA PHE A 213 0.10 3.76 2.99
C PHE A 213 0.39 3.29 1.56
N ARG A 214 0.45 1.98 1.32
CA ARG A 214 0.57 1.40 -0.02
C ARG A 214 -0.60 1.81 -0.92
N GLY A 215 -1.83 1.74 -0.41
CA GLY A 215 -3.04 2.17 -1.12
C GLY A 215 -3.04 3.67 -1.43
N ALA A 216 -2.42 4.48 -0.58
CA ALA A 216 -2.26 5.92 -0.79
C ALA A 216 -1.16 6.29 -1.79
N GLY A 217 -0.37 5.32 -2.26
CA GLY A 217 0.79 5.54 -3.13
C GLY A 217 2.07 5.91 -2.38
N ASP A 218 2.08 5.91 -1.05
CA ASP A 218 3.24 6.25 -0.24
C ASP A 218 3.89 5.01 0.38
N ALA A 219 4.28 4.06 -0.48
CA ALA A 219 4.92 2.82 -0.05
C ALA A 219 6.28 3.05 0.64
N ALA A 220 6.94 4.19 0.37
CA ALA A 220 8.20 4.54 0.99
C ALA A 220 8.06 4.85 2.50
N ILE A 221 6.95 5.47 2.92
CA ILE A 221 6.65 5.66 4.34
C ILE A 221 6.48 4.31 5.03
N ALA A 222 5.69 3.39 4.45
CA ALA A 222 5.48 2.05 5.02
C ALA A 222 6.81 1.31 5.25
N MET A 223 7.69 1.29 4.24
CA MET A 223 9.01 0.70 4.33
C MET A 223 9.86 1.31 5.47
N ARG A 224 9.92 2.65 5.57
CA ARG A 224 10.73 3.34 6.59
C ARG A 224 10.26 3.07 8.01
N VAL A 225 8.94 3.09 8.22
CA VAL A 225 8.34 2.79 9.53
C VAL A 225 8.73 1.39 9.98
N LEU A 226 8.63 0.41 9.07
CA LEU A 226 8.96 -0.97 9.38
C LEU A 226 10.45 -1.18 9.62
N TRP A 227 11.30 -0.55 8.81
CA TRP A 227 12.74 -0.62 9.00
C TRP A 227 13.16 -0.04 10.34
N LEU A 228 12.63 1.12 10.73
CA LEU A 228 12.90 1.71 12.04
C LEU A 228 12.46 0.77 13.17
N ALA A 229 11.25 0.22 13.09
CA ALA A 229 10.72 -0.71 14.10
C ALA A 229 11.59 -1.98 14.23
N ASN A 230 11.93 -2.61 13.10
CA ASN A 230 12.73 -3.83 13.09
C ASN A 230 14.18 -3.57 13.52
N SER A 231 14.79 -2.45 13.11
CA SER A 231 16.13 -2.08 13.57
C SER A 231 16.18 -1.85 15.09
N ILE A 232 15.18 -1.17 15.67
CA ILE A 232 15.07 -1.02 17.12
C ILE A 232 14.98 -2.39 17.78
N ASN A 233 14.16 -3.29 17.24
CA ASN A 233 14.00 -4.62 17.80
C ASN A 233 15.30 -5.44 17.74
N ILE A 234 15.99 -5.49 16.60
CA ILE A 234 17.27 -6.22 16.43
C ILE A 234 18.35 -5.70 17.39
N ILE A 235 18.38 -4.39 17.66
CA ILE A 235 19.34 -3.79 18.58
C ILE A 235 18.99 -4.09 20.05
N LEU A 236 17.70 -4.12 20.38
CA LEU A 236 17.22 -4.36 21.76
C LEU A 236 17.12 -5.86 22.11
N GLY A 237 16.95 -6.75 21.13
CA GLY A 237 16.85 -8.19 21.35
C GLY A 237 18.01 -8.82 22.13
N PRO A 238 19.28 -8.46 21.86
CA PRO A 238 20.43 -8.95 22.61
C PRO A 238 20.56 -8.42 24.06
N LEU A 239 19.77 -7.42 24.46
CA LEU A 239 19.88 -6.72 25.75
C LEU A 239 18.86 -7.20 26.80
N LEU A 240 17.95 -8.11 26.45
CA LEU A 240 16.89 -8.67 27.29
C LEU A 240 17.02 -10.19 27.42
#